data_AF-A0AAU0QHN3-F1
#
_entry.id   AF-A0AAU0QHN3-F1
#
_cell.length_a   1.000
_cell.length_b   1.000
_cell.length_c   1.000
_cell.angle_alpha   90.00
_cell.angle_beta   90.00
_cell.angle_gamma   90.00
#
_symmetry.space_group_name_H-M   'P 1'
#
loop_
_entity.id
_entity.type
_entity.pdbx_description
1 polymer ?
#
loop_
_entity_poly.entity_id
_entity_poly.type
_entity_poly.pdbx_seq_one_letter_code
_entity_poly.pdbx_strand_id
1 'polypeptide(L)'
;MLDFIYWPISAVLWFWHKIFAYPFGADSAAAWILAIMFLTFTLRLLLFKPMVNQMRSTVKMQKFAPQMQAIREKYKNDQQKMMEETRKLQKEMGVNPLAGCLPVLAQFPVFIGLFHVLRSFNRTGSDVGLTVEQNRLTPNYIFSADDVQSFLDSNLFGVPLSAYISMPTEMFAAFPNAEGLSRGTIIAVAAPLIIMIVLGTHFNARLSVERQEARRASGKQQAPASEQAAMQMNMMNRMMLWVMPATILFTGFIWHIGLLFYMVANNLWTFFQNRYIFSKLDREEEAEEAAIREAKRATAPKPGVKPNNPKKRGKRG
;
A
#
# COMPACT_ATOMS: atom_id res chain seq x y z
N MET A 1 13.51 7.40 19.53
CA MET A 1 12.12 7.16 20.02
C MET A 1 11.34 6.14 19.17
N LEU A 2 11.75 5.79 17.94
CA LEU A 2 11.12 4.73 17.13
C LEU A 2 12.10 3.57 16.83
N ASP A 3 13.10 3.41 17.69
CA ASP A 3 14.23 2.49 17.51
C ASP A 3 13.75 1.03 17.41
N PHE A 4 12.64 0.69 18.07
CA PHE A 4 11.98 -0.61 17.96
C PHE A 4 11.47 -0.94 16.54
N ILE A 5 11.26 0.06 15.69
CA ILE A 5 10.91 -0.09 14.27
C ILE A 5 12.18 -0.14 13.42
N TYR A 6 13.16 0.70 13.75
CA TYR A 6 14.38 0.88 12.95
C TYR A 6 15.32 -0.33 13.04
N TRP A 7 15.46 -0.93 14.22
CA TRP A 7 16.30 -2.12 14.41
C TRP A 7 15.83 -3.33 13.58
N PRO A 8 14.55 -3.74 13.61
CA PRO A 8 14.09 -4.84 12.75
C PRO A 8 14.23 -4.55 11.25
N ILE A 9 13.94 -3.32 10.81
CA ILE A 9 14.05 -2.96 9.40
C ILE A 9 15.52 -2.97 8.94
N SER A 10 16.42 -2.41 9.73
CA SER A 10 17.86 -2.46 9.45
C SER A 10 18.39 -3.90 9.46
N ALA A 11 17.91 -4.77 10.37
CA ALA A 11 18.28 -6.18 10.41
C ALA A 11 17.87 -6.93 9.14
N VAL A 12 16.65 -6.73 8.64
CA VAL A 12 16.20 -7.36 7.39
C VAL A 12 16.95 -6.81 6.19
N LEU A 13 17.23 -5.50 6.16
CA LEU A 13 18.02 -4.89 5.09
C LEU A 13 19.46 -5.44 5.08
N TRP A 14 20.09 -5.52 6.25
CA TRP A 14 21.43 -6.09 6.44
C TRP A 14 21.48 -7.55 5.99
N PHE A 15 20.49 -8.36 6.38
CA PHE A 15 20.39 -9.75 5.96
C PHE A 15 20.37 -9.89 4.43
N TRP A 16 19.51 -9.13 3.73
CA TRP A 16 19.46 -9.18 2.28
C TRP A 16 20.73 -8.62 1.62
N HIS A 17 21.33 -7.57 2.21
CA HIS A 17 22.60 -7.06 1.72
C HIS A 17 23.70 -8.12 1.82
N LYS A 18 23.83 -8.84 2.93
CA LYS A 18 24.82 -9.94 3.04
C LYS A 18 24.58 -11.05 2.00
N ILE A 19 23.32 -11.37 1.70
CA ILE A 19 22.98 -12.33 0.65
C ILE A 19 23.43 -11.85 -0.73
N PHE A 20 23.12 -10.60 -1.10
CA PHE A 20 23.47 -10.08 -2.43
C PHE A 20 24.93 -9.62 -2.54
N ALA A 21 25.57 -9.30 -1.42
CA ALA A 21 26.99 -8.98 -1.35
C ALA A 21 27.85 -10.21 -1.69
N TYR A 22 27.36 -11.43 -1.43
CA TYR A 22 28.10 -12.66 -1.76
C TYR A 22 28.42 -12.78 -3.26
N PRO A 23 27.45 -12.65 -4.20
CA PRO A 23 27.75 -12.68 -5.63
C PRO A 23 28.21 -11.34 -6.24
N PHE A 24 27.79 -10.20 -5.69
CA PHE A 24 28.03 -8.88 -6.31
C PHE A 24 29.15 -8.06 -5.65
N GLY A 25 29.66 -8.46 -4.49
CA GLY A 25 30.56 -7.67 -3.65
C GLY A 25 29.80 -6.77 -2.68
N ALA A 26 30.39 -6.51 -1.51
CA ALA A 26 29.77 -5.71 -0.44
C ALA A 26 29.49 -4.26 -0.87
N ASP A 27 30.41 -3.65 -1.60
CA ASP A 27 30.37 -2.23 -1.99
C ASP A 27 29.56 -1.99 -3.27
N SER A 28 28.99 -3.06 -3.85
CA SER A 28 28.23 -2.97 -5.08
C SER A 28 26.88 -2.29 -4.86
N ALA A 29 26.60 -1.28 -5.69
CA ALA A 29 25.27 -0.66 -5.73
C ALA A 29 24.18 -1.69 -6.05
N ALA A 30 24.47 -2.73 -6.85
CA ALA A 30 23.52 -3.78 -7.14
C ALA A 30 23.13 -4.57 -5.87
N ALA A 31 24.09 -4.88 -4.99
CA ALA A 31 23.81 -5.57 -3.74
C ALA A 31 22.89 -4.75 -2.83
N TRP A 32 23.18 -3.46 -2.68
CA TRP A 32 22.36 -2.54 -1.88
C TRP A 32 20.97 -2.30 -2.48
N ILE A 33 20.87 -2.10 -3.79
CA ILE A 33 19.58 -1.93 -4.49
C ILE A 33 18.71 -3.18 -4.32
N LEU A 34 19.26 -4.37 -4.59
CA LEU A 34 18.54 -5.63 -4.42
C LEU A 34 18.13 -5.84 -2.95
N ALA A 35 18.99 -5.48 -2.00
CA ALA A 35 18.65 -5.54 -0.58
C ALA A 35 17.43 -4.67 -0.23
N ILE A 36 17.37 -3.43 -0.73
CA ILE A 36 16.23 -2.54 -0.55
C ILE A 36 14.95 -3.11 -1.20
N MET A 37 15.06 -3.67 -2.40
CA MET A 37 13.92 -4.27 -3.10
C MET A 37 13.38 -5.51 -2.36
N PHE A 38 14.26 -6.41 -1.92
CA PHE A 38 13.86 -7.63 -1.23
C PHE A 38 13.43 -7.41 0.21
N LEU A 39 13.95 -6.39 0.90
CA LEU A 39 13.36 -5.89 2.13
C LEU A 39 11.87 -5.56 1.91
N THR A 40 11.59 -4.79 0.84
CA THR A 40 10.21 -4.41 0.49
C THR A 40 9.33 -5.64 0.31
N PHE A 41 9.79 -6.62 -0.49
CA PHE A 41 9.05 -7.85 -0.73
C PHE A 41 8.87 -8.68 0.54
N THR A 42 9.86 -8.74 1.42
CA THR A 42 9.78 -9.45 2.70
C THR A 42 8.70 -8.86 3.59
N LEU A 43 8.71 -7.54 3.78
CA LEU A 43 7.70 -6.86 4.61
C LEU A 43 6.31 -6.99 4.00
N ARG A 44 6.21 -6.87 2.67
CA ARG A 44 4.95 -7.07 1.96
C ARG A 44 4.41 -8.50 2.05
N LEU A 45 5.28 -9.51 2.08
CA LEU A 45 4.90 -10.90 2.28
C LEU A 45 4.39 -11.13 3.71
N LEU A 46 5.05 -10.58 4.72
CA LEU A 46 4.61 -10.65 6.12
C LEU A 46 3.23 -9.99 6.32
N LEU A 47 3.01 -8.83 5.68
CA LEU A 47 1.76 -8.09 5.74
C LEU A 47 0.68 -8.60 4.77
N PHE A 48 0.99 -9.61 3.96
CA PHE A 48 0.09 -10.10 2.91
C PHE A 48 -1.25 -10.59 3.48
N LYS A 49 -1.22 -11.43 4.52
CA LYS A 49 -2.42 -11.99 5.15
C LYS A 49 -3.30 -10.92 5.83
N PRO A 50 -2.75 -10.01 6.67
CA PRO A 50 -3.50 -8.86 7.16
C PRO A 50 -4.16 -8.05 6.04
N MET A 51 -3.43 -7.79 4.94
CA MET A 51 -3.94 -7.01 3.81
C MET A 51 -5.09 -7.71 3.09
N VAL A 52 -5.02 -9.03 2.86
CA VAL A 52 -6.14 -9.80 2.29
C VAL A 52 -7.38 -9.73 3.19
N ASN A 53 -7.20 -9.92 4.51
CA ASN A 53 -8.29 -9.89 5.47
C ASN A 53 -8.97 -8.51 5.50
N GLN A 54 -8.17 -7.46 5.42
CA GLN A 54 -8.71 -6.13 5.28
C GLN A 54 -9.53 -5.97 3.99
N MET A 55 -8.99 -6.38 2.84
CA MET A 55 -9.69 -6.20 1.57
C MET A 55 -11.02 -6.94 1.57
N ARG A 56 -11.08 -8.12 2.19
CA ARG A 56 -12.34 -8.83 2.48
C ARG A 56 -13.29 -8.00 3.33
N SER A 57 -12.80 -7.34 4.39
CA SER A 57 -13.60 -6.44 5.21
C SER A 57 -14.17 -5.27 4.40
N THR A 58 -13.38 -4.69 3.49
CA THR A 58 -13.84 -3.62 2.59
C THR A 58 -14.94 -4.11 1.65
N VAL A 59 -14.81 -5.31 1.07
CA VAL A 59 -15.86 -5.90 0.22
C VAL A 59 -17.13 -6.17 1.03
N LYS A 60 -17.02 -6.73 2.24
CA LYS A 60 -18.16 -6.91 3.14
C LYS A 60 -18.86 -5.58 3.43
N MET A 61 -18.11 -4.53 3.73
CA MET A 61 -18.66 -3.20 3.98
C MET A 61 -19.41 -2.63 2.77
N GLN A 62 -18.93 -2.90 1.55
CA GLN A 62 -19.66 -2.54 0.32
C GLN A 62 -21.00 -3.26 0.19
N LYS A 63 -21.07 -4.55 0.55
CA LYS A 63 -22.34 -5.32 0.55
C LYS A 63 -23.38 -4.76 1.54
N PHE A 64 -22.95 -4.13 2.64
CA PHE A 64 -23.85 -3.58 3.67
C PHE A 64 -24.12 -2.07 3.53
N ALA A 65 -23.55 -1.42 2.52
CA ALA A 65 -23.87 -0.04 2.17
C ALA A 65 -25.38 0.29 2.10
N PRO A 66 -26.27 -0.57 1.56
CA PRO A 66 -27.71 -0.25 1.50
C PRO A 66 -28.38 -0.24 2.88
N GLN A 67 -27.99 -1.15 3.78
CA GLN A 67 -28.53 -1.18 5.15
C GLN A 67 -28.06 0.06 5.93
N MET A 68 -26.82 0.48 5.69
CA MET A 68 -26.29 1.74 6.22
C MET A 68 -27.05 2.96 5.69
N GLN A 69 -27.46 2.98 4.41
CA GLN A 69 -28.29 4.04 3.84
C GLN A 69 -29.69 4.03 4.47
N ALA A 70 -30.32 2.86 4.63
CA ALA A 70 -31.63 2.75 5.26
C ALA A 70 -31.64 3.26 6.71
N ILE A 71 -30.58 3.00 7.48
CA ILE A 71 -30.42 3.56 8.84
C ILE A 71 -30.32 5.09 8.79
N ARG A 72 -29.52 5.64 7.86
CA ARG A 72 -29.36 7.09 7.69
C ARG A 72 -30.65 7.78 7.30
N GLU A 73 -31.46 7.15 6.45
CA GLU A 73 -32.77 7.68 6.05
C GLU A 73 -33.77 7.60 7.21
N LYS A 74 -33.84 6.46 7.90
CA LYS A 74 -34.77 6.23 9.01
C LYS A 74 -34.51 7.16 10.21
N TYR A 75 -33.25 7.47 10.50
CA TYR A 75 -32.83 8.27 11.66
C TYR A 75 -32.16 9.59 11.29
N LYS A 76 -32.50 10.18 10.13
CA LYS A 76 -31.91 11.42 9.62
C LYS A 76 -31.88 12.57 10.65
N ASN A 77 -32.90 12.64 11.51
CA ASN A 77 -33.07 13.69 12.50
C ASN A 77 -32.61 13.29 13.92
N ASP A 78 -32.13 12.06 14.12
CA ASP A 78 -31.70 11.53 15.41
C ASP A 78 -30.29 10.93 15.28
N GLN A 79 -29.29 11.80 15.43
CA GLN A 79 -27.88 11.43 15.29
C GLN A 79 -27.44 10.38 16.32
N GLN A 80 -27.99 10.43 17.54
CA GLN A 80 -27.65 9.47 18.59
C GLN A 80 -28.12 8.07 18.23
N LYS A 81 -29.39 7.95 17.84
CA LYS A 81 -29.98 6.66 17.43
C LYS A 81 -29.40 6.14 16.12
N MET A 82 -29.07 7.04 15.18
CA MET A 82 -28.35 6.67 13.97
C MET A 82 -26.97 6.06 14.28
N MET A 83 -26.20 6.64 15.21
CA MET A 83 -24.91 6.08 15.62
C MET A 83 -25.05 4.73 16.32
N GLU A 84 -26.05 4.57 17.19
CA GLU A 84 -26.34 3.32 17.90
C GLU A 84 -26.68 2.18 16.93
N GLU A 85 -27.62 2.41 16.02
CA GLU A 85 -28.08 1.43 15.04
C GLU A 85 -27.00 1.11 14.01
N THR A 86 -26.19 2.12 13.63
CA THR A 86 -24.99 1.91 12.81
C THR A 86 -24.01 0.97 13.50
N ARG A 87 -23.73 1.18 14.80
CA ARG A 87 -22.81 0.33 15.57
C ARG A 87 -23.38 -1.07 15.75
N LYS A 88 -24.68 -1.19 16.00
CA LYS A 88 -25.39 -2.46 16.12
C LYS A 88 -25.29 -3.27 14.83
N LEU A 89 -25.61 -2.64 13.69
CA LEU A 89 -25.48 -3.26 12.37
C LEU A 89 -24.03 -3.69 12.10
N GLN A 90 -23.04 -2.84 12.37
CA GLN A 90 -21.62 -3.20 12.21
C GLN A 90 -21.24 -4.43 13.04
N LYS A 91 -21.74 -4.53 14.27
CA LYS A 91 -21.50 -5.67 15.18
C LYS A 91 -22.21 -6.94 14.69
N GLU A 92 -23.46 -6.85 14.28
CA GLU A 92 -24.24 -7.96 13.70
C GLU A 92 -23.58 -8.51 12.43
N MET A 93 -23.06 -7.62 11.59
CA MET A 93 -22.38 -8.01 10.34
C MET A 93 -20.91 -8.38 10.54
N GLY A 94 -20.36 -8.26 11.76
CA GLY A 94 -18.97 -8.56 12.07
C GLY A 94 -17.96 -7.72 11.27
N VAL A 95 -18.32 -6.48 10.91
CA VAL A 95 -17.46 -5.56 10.15
C VAL A 95 -16.80 -4.57 11.11
N ASN A 96 -15.46 -4.47 11.05
CA ASN A 96 -14.72 -3.49 11.83
C ASN A 96 -14.39 -2.26 10.96
N PRO A 97 -14.89 -1.05 11.26
CA PRO A 97 -14.59 0.16 10.48
C PRO A 97 -13.09 0.50 10.49
N LEU A 98 -12.35 0.16 11.56
CA LEU A 98 -10.90 0.37 11.66
C LEU A 98 -10.10 -0.59 10.78
N ALA A 99 -10.68 -1.73 10.39
CA ALA A 99 -10.01 -2.64 9.45
C ALA A 99 -9.77 -1.98 8.09
N GLY A 100 -10.57 -0.96 7.72
CA GLY A 100 -10.42 -0.22 6.46
C GLY A 100 -9.19 0.69 6.39
N CYS A 101 -8.68 1.21 7.52
CA CYS A 101 -7.49 2.07 7.58
C CYS A 101 -6.22 1.33 8.06
N LEU A 102 -6.36 0.05 8.41
CA LEU A 102 -5.27 -0.82 8.85
C LEU A 102 -4.03 -0.92 7.92
N PRO A 103 -4.09 -0.84 6.57
CA PRO A 103 -2.92 -1.05 5.74
C PRO A 103 -2.10 0.22 5.69
N VAL A 104 -2.74 1.39 5.78
CA VAL A 104 -2.07 2.67 5.91
C VAL A 104 -1.35 2.69 7.27
N LEU A 105 -2.03 2.27 8.34
CA LEU A 105 -1.43 2.19 9.67
C LEU A 105 -0.27 1.19 9.77
N ALA A 106 -0.31 0.07 9.05
CA ALA A 106 0.78 -0.90 9.03
C ALA A 106 1.93 -0.51 8.08
N GLN A 107 1.60 0.15 6.95
CA GLN A 107 2.58 0.53 5.92
C GLN A 107 3.37 1.79 6.31
N PHE A 108 2.75 2.73 7.02
CA PHE A 108 3.37 4.00 7.38
C PHE A 108 4.59 3.84 8.30
N PRO A 109 4.56 3.02 9.37
CA PRO A 109 5.73 2.68 10.19
C PRO A 109 6.89 2.08 9.38
N VAL A 110 6.57 1.19 8.41
CA VAL A 110 7.56 0.55 7.55
C VAL A 110 8.27 1.58 6.66
N PHE A 111 7.50 2.45 6.02
CA PHE A 111 8.06 3.52 5.18
C PHE A 111 8.93 4.48 5.98
N ILE A 112 8.44 4.95 7.13
CA ILE A 112 9.21 5.82 8.02
C ILE A 112 10.50 5.13 8.46
N GLY A 113 10.42 3.86 8.86
CA GLY A 113 11.59 3.14 9.33
C GLY A 113 12.64 2.93 8.25
N LEU A 114 12.24 2.57 7.03
CA LEU A 114 13.17 2.45 5.92
C LEU A 114 13.77 3.80 5.54
N PHE A 115 12.94 4.83 5.39
CA PHE A 115 13.40 6.18 5.07
C PHE A 115 14.40 6.69 6.11
N HIS A 116 14.10 6.47 7.39
CA HIS A 116 14.98 6.85 8.48
C HIS A 116 16.29 6.07 8.47
N VAL A 117 16.26 4.76 8.31
CA VAL A 117 17.48 3.91 8.25
C VAL A 117 18.36 4.33 7.07
N LEU A 118 17.80 4.52 5.87
CA LEU A 118 18.55 4.92 4.67
C LEU A 118 19.12 6.33 4.80
N ARG A 119 18.34 7.30 5.31
CA ARG A 119 18.84 8.66 5.57
C ARG A 119 19.93 8.67 6.64
N SER A 120 19.86 7.77 7.62
CA SER A 120 20.85 7.68 8.71
C SER A 120 22.21 7.13 8.27
N PHE A 121 22.37 6.61 7.06
CA PHE A 121 23.71 6.30 6.54
C PHE A 121 24.52 7.57 6.28
N ASN A 122 23.88 8.67 5.88
CA ASN A 122 24.53 9.96 5.68
C ASN A 122 23.95 11.00 6.65
N ARG A 123 24.64 11.19 7.78
CA ARG A 123 24.28 12.18 8.81
C ARG A 123 25.05 13.50 8.66
N THR A 124 25.87 13.63 7.63
CA THR A 124 26.49 14.91 7.28
C THR A 124 25.39 15.90 6.94
N GLY A 125 25.48 17.14 7.42
CA GLY A 125 24.45 18.17 7.22
C GLY A 125 23.04 17.83 7.77
N SER A 126 22.93 16.80 8.62
CA SER A 126 21.73 16.56 9.43
C SER A 126 21.77 17.39 10.72
N ASP A 127 20.69 17.37 11.50
CA ASP A 127 20.63 18.04 12.82
C ASP A 127 21.75 17.56 13.78
N VAL A 128 22.33 16.38 13.55
CA VAL A 128 23.47 15.84 14.32
C VAL A 128 24.80 16.47 13.89
N GLY A 129 24.92 16.92 12.64
CA GLY A 129 26.07 17.71 12.17
C GLY A 129 27.43 16.98 12.13
N LEU A 130 27.46 15.65 11.95
CA LEU A 130 28.73 14.90 11.90
C LEU A 130 29.58 15.33 10.69
N THR A 131 30.90 15.37 10.89
CA THR A 131 31.84 15.50 9.76
C THR A 131 31.81 14.23 8.89
N VAL A 132 32.33 14.30 7.66
CA VAL A 132 32.39 13.15 6.75
C VAL A 132 33.12 11.96 7.39
N GLU A 133 34.30 12.22 7.96
CA GLU A 133 35.10 11.21 8.68
C GLU A 133 34.34 10.60 9.85
N GLN A 134 33.73 11.43 10.70
CA GLN A 134 32.95 10.94 11.84
C GLN A 134 31.76 10.09 11.41
N ASN A 135 31.03 10.52 10.37
CA ASN A 135 29.87 9.78 9.87
C ASN A 135 30.26 8.39 9.36
N ARG A 136 31.38 8.29 8.61
CA ARG A 136 31.89 7.02 8.08
C ARG A 136 32.30 6.04 9.18
N LEU A 137 32.78 6.54 10.32
CA LEU A 137 33.15 5.73 11.48
C LEU A 137 31.98 5.45 12.43
N THR A 138 30.78 6.00 12.17
CA THR A 138 29.62 5.87 13.04
C THR A 138 28.69 4.75 12.55
N PRO A 139 28.51 3.66 13.32
CA PRO A 139 27.56 2.59 12.98
C PRO A 139 26.14 3.09 12.76
N ASN A 140 25.33 2.32 12.03
CA ASN A 140 23.93 2.63 11.78
C ASN A 140 23.03 1.46 12.16
N TYR A 141 22.48 1.48 13.38
CA TYR A 141 21.73 0.35 13.93
C TYR A 141 22.58 -0.94 13.88
N ILE A 142 22.11 -1.97 13.16
CA ILE A 142 22.85 -3.23 12.99
C ILE A 142 24.06 -3.11 12.06
N PHE A 143 24.12 -2.06 11.24
CA PHE A 143 25.21 -1.86 10.28
C PHE A 143 26.46 -1.35 11.00
N SER A 144 27.57 -2.06 10.80
CA SER A 144 28.89 -1.65 11.28
C SER A 144 29.39 -0.39 10.57
N ALA A 145 30.48 0.20 11.05
CA ALA A 145 31.14 1.31 10.35
C ALA A 145 31.56 0.92 8.92
N ASP A 146 32.02 -0.31 8.71
CA ASP A 146 32.40 -0.82 7.39
C ASP A 146 31.18 -0.94 6.47
N ASP A 147 30.04 -1.42 6.99
CA ASP A 147 28.80 -1.47 6.21
C ASP A 147 28.29 -0.05 5.85
N VAL A 148 28.48 0.92 6.75
CA VAL A 148 28.13 2.33 6.48
C VAL A 148 29.01 2.91 5.37
N GLN A 149 30.31 2.68 5.43
CA GLN A 149 31.24 3.08 4.36
C GLN A 149 30.87 2.44 3.03
N SER A 150 30.62 1.12 3.04
CA SER A 150 30.17 0.35 1.89
C SER A 150 28.92 0.94 1.23
N PHE A 151 27.91 1.34 2.02
CA PHE A 151 26.72 2.00 1.50
C PHE A 151 27.03 3.38 0.90
N LEU A 152 27.82 4.20 1.59
CA LEU A 152 28.17 5.56 1.16
C LEU A 152 29.01 5.57 -0.12
N ASP A 153 29.85 4.55 -0.31
CA ASP A 153 30.71 4.39 -1.48
C ASP A 153 29.98 3.73 -2.66
N SER A 154 28.89 3.02 -2.38
CA SER A 154 28.07 2.40 -3.42
C SER A 154 27.43 3.46 -4.33
N ASN A 155 27.77 3.39 -5.62
CA ASN A 155 27.27 4.30 -6.62
C ASN A 155 26.70 3.56 -7.84
N LEU A 156 25.59 4.08 -8.36
CA LEU A 156 24.95 3.60 -9.57
C LEU A 156 25.21 4.63 -10.67
N PHE A 157 26.01 4.28 -11.67
CA PHE A 157 26.44 5.20 -12.73
C PHE A 157 27.08 6.49 -12.18
N GLY A 158 27.90 6.37 -11.12
CA GLY A 158 28.54 7.52 -10.45
C GLY A 158 27.64 8.27 -9.46
N VAL A 159 26.39 7.81 -9.25
CA VAL A 159 25.44 8.45 -8.32
C VAL A 159 25.26 7.62 -7.04
N PRO A 160 25.61 8.16 -5.85
CA PRO A 160 25.39 7.50 -4.57
C PRO A 160 23.92 7.22 -4.27
N LEU A 161 23.62 6.12 -3.56
CA LEU A 161 22.23 5.74 -3.24
C LEU A 161 21.51 6.72 -2.29
N SER A 162 22.26 7.50 -1.50
CA SER A 162 21.70 8.56 -0.64
C SER A 162 21.56 9.91 -1.35
N ALA A 163 22.04 10.06 -2.59
CA ALA A 163 21.90 11.31 -3.34
C ALA A 163 20.44 11.58 -3.74
N TYR A 164 20.07 12.86 -3.85
CA TYR A 164 18.75 13.32 -4.31
C TYR A 164 18.89 14.62 -5.13
N ILE A 165 17.91 14.94 -5.97
CA ILE A 165 18.04 16.02 -6.97
C ILE A 165 18.18 17.40 -6.31
N SER A 166 17.41 17.73 -5.27
CA SER A 166 17.52 19.00 -4.54
C SER A 166 18.66 19.07 -3.53
N MET A 167 19.57 18.09 -3.53
CA MET A 167 20.71 18.11 -2.62
C MET A 167 21.56 19.39 -2.86
N PRO A 168 21.89 20.14 -1.79
CA PRO A 168 22.84 21.25 -1.87
C PRO A 168 24.21 20.74 -2.34
N THR A 169 24.89 21.50 -3.19
CA THR A 169 26.19 21.09 -3.77
C THR A 169 27.28 20.91 -2.72
N GLU A 170 27.20 21.64 -1.61
CA GLU A 170 28.10 21.51 -0.46
C GLU A 170 28.10 20.09 0.13
N MET A 171 26.96 19.40 0.06
CA MET A 171 26.78 18.04 0.56
C MET A 171 27.44 16.99 -0.35
N PHE A 172 27.87 17.37 -1.56
CA PHE A 172 28.54 16.42 -2.46
C PHE A 172 29.91 16.00 -1.91
N ALA A 173 30.52 16.82 -1.04
CA ALA A 173 31.75 16.48 -0.33
C ALA A 173 31.62 15.23 0.56
N ALA A 174 30.40 14.82 0.91
CA ALA A 174 30.15 13.58 1.64
C ALA A 174 30.40 12.30 0.80
N PHE A 175 30.59 12.44 -0.51
CA PHE A 175 30.75 11.34 -1.46
C PHE A 175 32.09 11.44 -2.21
N PRO A 176 33.24 11.25 -1.52
CA PRO A 176 34.56 11.43 -2.12
C PRO A 176 34.81 10.50 -3.32
N ASN A 177 34.16 9.34 -3.34
CA ASN A 177 34.30 8.32 -4.39
C ASN A 177 33.31 8.51 -5.56
N ALA A 178 32.46 9.54 -5.54
CA ALA A 178 31.51 9.83 -6.61
C ALA A 178 32.11 10.81 -7.62
N GLU A 179 33.07 10.32 -8.41
CA GLU A 179 33.72 11.12 -9.45
C GLU A 179 32.70 11.67 -10.46
N GLY A 180 32.78 12.96 -10.77
CA GLY A 180 31.87 13.61 -11.71
C GLY A 180 30.44 13.83 -11.19
N LEU A 181 30.19 13.63 -9.89
CA LEU A 181 28.89 13.87 -9.29
C LEU A 181 28.43 15.30 -9.54
N SER A 182 27.34 15.42 -10.27
CA SER A 182 26.67 16.68 -10.57
C SER A 182 25.17 16.50 -10.48
N ARG A 183 24.44 17.61 -10.31
CA ARG A 183 22.98 17.57 -10.33
C ARG A 183 22.43 16.92 -11.62
N GLY A 184 23.11 17.13 -12.76
CA GLY A 184 22.77 16.50 -14.03
C GLY A 184 22.87 14.97 -13.99
N THR A 185 23.97 14.42 -13.43
CA THR A 185 24.13 12.96 -13.28
C THR A 185 23.08 12.36 -12.33
N ILE A 186 22.75 13.04 -11.23
CA ILE A 186 21.69 12.60 -10.31
C ILE A 186 20.34 12.56 -11.03
N ILE A 187 20.00 13.60 -11.81
CA ILE A 187 18.76 13.64 -12.60
C ILE A 187 18.71 12.50 -13.62
N ALA A 188 19.83 12.19 -14.29
CA ALA A 188 19.89 11.12 -15.28
C ALA A 188 19.53 9.74 -14.70
N VAL A 189 19.86 9.48 -13.43
CA VAL A 189 19.48 8.24 -12.73
C VAL A 189 18.10 8.34 -12.09
N ALA A 190 17.78 9.46 -11.44
CA ALA A 190 16.54 9.64 -10.68
C ALA A 190 15.31 9.78 -11.58
N ALA A 191 15.39 10.52 -12.69
CA ALA A 191 14.23 10.81 -13.54
C ALA A 191 13.60 9.54 -14.14
N PRO A 192 14.36 8.58 -14.70
CA PRO A 192 13.79 7.30 -15.15
C PRO A 192 13.09 6.54 -14.02
N LEU A 193 13.67 6.51 -12.81
CA LEU A 193 13.05 5.87 -11.64
C LEU A 193 11.73 6.56 -11.25
N ILE A 194 11.71 7.88 -11.21
CA ILE A 194 10.49 8.67 -10.91
C ILE A 194 9.41 8.38 -11.96
N ILE A 195 9.75 8.36 -13.25
CA ILE A 195 8.80 8.04 -14.32
C ILE A 195 8.22 6.63 -14.11
N MET A 196 9.06 5.63 -13.81
CA MET A 196 8.59 4.27 -13.51
C MET A 196 7.66 4.22 -12.28
N ILE A 197 7.95 5.00 -11.23
CA ILE A 197 7.10 5.09 -10.04
C ILE A 197 5.75 5.75 -10.39
N VAL A 198 5.76 6.84 -11.16
CA VAL A 198 4.54 7.55 -11.59
C VAL A 198 3.65 6.63 -12.42
N LEU A 199 4.23 5.93 -13.41
CA LEU A 199 3.51 4.95 -14.24
C LEU A 199 2.97 3.78 -13.41
N GLY A 200 3.81 3.19 -12.55
CA GLY A 200 3.40 2.10 -11.66
C GLY A 200 2.26 2.51 -10.71
N THR A 201 2.34 3.72 -10.15
CA THR A 201 1.28 4.27 -9.27
C THR A 201 -0.01 4.48 -10.05
N HIS A 202 0.06 5.04 -11.26
CA HIS A 202 -1.09 5.24 -12.12
C HIS A 202 -1.75 3.90 -12.51
N PHE A 203 -0.96 2.90 -12.92
CA PHE A 203 -1.50 1.57 -13.25
C PHE A 203 -2.12 0.86 -12.04
N ASN A 204 -1.52 0.99 -10.86
CA ASN A 204 -2.10 0.47 -9.62
C ASN A 204 -3.44 1.14 -9.29
N ALA A 205 -3.51 2.47 -9.41
CA ALA A 205 -4.75 3.23 -9.21
C ALA A 205 -5.82 2.83 -10.23
N ARG A 206 -5.43 2.70 -11.51
CA ARG A 206 -6.31 2.31 -12.60
C ARG A 206 -6.92 0.93 -12.39
N LEU A 207 -6.12 -0.07 -11.99
CA LEU A 207 -6.62 -1.41 -11.67
C LEU A 207 -7.69 -1.38 -10.56
N SER A 208 -7.51 -0.51 -9.56
CA SER A 208 -8.48 -0.34 -8.47
C SER A 208 -9.78 0.34 -8.94
N VAL A 209 -9.68 1.41 -9.73
CA VAL A 209 -10.83 2.15 -10.26
C VAL A 209 -11.64 1.31 -11.24
N GLU A 210 -10.98 0.63 -12.19
CA GLU A 210 -11.63 -0.26 -13.16
C GLU A 210 -12.41 -1.37 -12.46
N ARG A 211 -11.86 -1.96 -11.39
CA ARG A 211 -12.60 -2.96 -10.60
C ARG A 211 -13.84 -2.36 -9.93
N GLN A 212 -13.72 -1.16 -9.37
CA GLN A 212 -14.84 -0.48 -8.74
C GLN A 212 -15.93 -0.10 -9.76
N GLU A 213 -15.55 0.24 -10.99
CA GLU A 213 -16.47 0.47 -12.11
C GLU A 213 -17.16 -0.82 -12.56
N ALA A 214 -16.40 -1.90 -12.79
CA ALA A 214 -16.95 -3.20 -13.17
C ALA A 214 -17.93 -3.75 -12.11
N ARG A 215 -17.59 -3.61 -10.82
CA ARG A 215 -18.48 -4.02 -9.74
C ARG A 215 -19.78 -3.22 -9.70
N ARG A 216 -19.74 -1.92 -9.99
CA ARG A 216 -20.95 -1.10 -10.14
C ARG A 216 -21.78 -1.52 -11.35
N ALA A 217 -21.15 -1.71 -12.51
CA ALA A 217 -21.83 -2.13 -13.73
C ALA A 217 -22.51 -3.51 -13.56
N SER A 218 -21.92 -4.42 -12.80
CA SER A 218 -22.49 -5.73 -12.47
C SER A 218 -23.56 -5.71 -11.36
N GLY A 219 -23.85 -4.55 -10.75
CA GLY A 219 -24.79 -4.41 -9.63
C GLY A 219 -24.26 -4.91 -8.27
N LYS A 220 -23.02 -5.42 -8.20
CA LYS A 220 -22.36 -5.87 -6.96
C LYS A 220 -21.99 -4.71 -6.03
N GLN A 221 -21.89 -3.49 -6.58
CA GLN A 221 -21.71 -2.26 -5.82
C GLN A 221 -22.81 -1.27 -6.16
N GLN A 222 -23.43 -0.70 -5.13
CA GLN A 222 -24.53 0.24 -5.30
C GLN A 222 -24.06 1.54 -5.97
N ALA A 223 -24.91 2.08 -6.85
CA ALA A 223 -24.72 3.41 -7.38
C ALA A 223 -24.81 4.46 -6.26
N PRO A 224 -24.15 5.62 -6.41
CA PRO A 224 -24.24 6.70 -5.42
C PRO A 224 -25.70 7.13 -5.21
N ALA A 225 -26.12 7.28 -3.95
CA ALA A 225 -27.50 7.58 -3.58
C ALA A 225 -27.97 8.99 -3.97
N SER A 226 -27.02 9.91 -4.22
CA SER A 226 -27.30 11.27 -4.65
C SER A 226 -26.24 11.74 -5.65
N GLU A 227 -26.58 12.77 -6.41
CA GLU A 227 -25.65 13.43 -7.32
C GLU A 227 -24.40 13.95 -6.59
N GLN A 228 -24.57 14.44 -5.37
CA GLN A 228 -23.49 14.90 -4.50
C GLN A 228 -22.55 13.74 -4.11
N ALA A 229 -23.09 12.56 -3.80
CA ALA A 229 -22.30 11.35 -3.53
C ALA A 229 -21.58 10.84 -4.80
N ALA A 230 -22.20 10.96 -5.97
CA ALA A 230 -21.58 10.61 -7.24
C ALA A 230 -20.40 11.54 -7.55
N MET A 231 -20.56 12.84 -7.32
CA MET A 231 -19.48 13.81 -7.48
C MET A 231 -18.32 13.54 -6.54
N GLN A 232 -18.59 13.25 -5.26
CA GLN A 232 -17.55 12.88 -4.29
C GLN A 232 -16.78 11.62 -4.71
N MET A 233 -17.49 10.59 -5.20
CA MET A 233 -16.88 9.36 -5.70
C MET A 233 -16.00 9.60 -6.93
N ASN A 234 -16.51 10.35 -7.92
CA ASN A 234 -15.77 10.66 -9.15
C ASN A 234 -14.53 11.52 -8.85
N MET A 235 -14.63 12.45 -7.91
CA MET A 235 -13.51 13.23 -7.42
C MET A 235 -12.46 12.33 -6.76
N MET A 236 -12.87 11.38 -5.91
CA MET A 236 -11.95 10.42 -5.28
C MET A 236 -11.22 9.55 -6.31
N ASN A 237 -11.93 9.06 -7.34
CA ASN A 237 -11.32 8.27 -8.41
C ASN A 237 -10.32 9.10 -9.23
N ARG A 238 -10.68 10.33 -9.60
CA ARG A 238 -9.77 11.25 -10.31
C ARG A 238 -8.54 11.59 -9.47
N MET A 239 -8.71 11.83 -8.17
CA MET A 239 -7.62 12.11 -7.25
C MET A 239 -6.64 10.94 -7.19
N MET A 240 -7.16 9.71 -7.08
CA MET A 240 -6.33 8.51 -7.06
C MET A 240 -5.56 8.30 -8.37
N LEU A 241 -6.20 8.56 -9.52
CA LEU A 241 -5.61 8.34 -10.85
C LEU A 241 -4.57 9.39 -11.24
N TRP A 242 -4.78 10.66 -10.85
CA TRP A 242 -4.02 11.78 -11.40
C TRP A 242 -3.32 12.61 -10.35
N VAL A 243 -3.96 12.91 -9.22
CA VAL A 243 -3.35 13.75 -8.18
C VAL A 243 -2.20 13.01 -7.52
N MET A 244 -2.38 11.74 -7.14
CA MET A 244 -1.31 10.96 -6.50
C MET A 244 -0.05 10.82 -7.38
N PRO A 245 -0.13 10.37 -8.65
CA PRO A 245 1.05 10.35 -9.52
C PRO A 245 1.66 11.73 -9.77
N ALA A 246 0.85 12.79 -9.89
CA ALA A 246 1.35 14.15 -10.04
C ALA A 246 2.10 14.63 -8.79
N THR A 247 1.63 14.30 -7.58
CA THR A 247 2.35 14.60 -6.33
C THR A 247 3.70 13.89 -6.29
N ILE A 248 3.79 12.64 -6.73
CA ILE A 248 5.06 11.91 -6.80
C ILE A 248 6.00 12.57 -7.81
N LEU A 249 5.50 12.96 -8.99
CA LEU A 249 6.31 13.67 -9.98
C LEU A 249 6.84 15.00 -9.42
N PHE A 250 5.99 15.75 -8.73
CA PHE A 250 6.37 17.03 -8.10
C PHE A 250 7.32 16.85 -6.92
N THR A 251 7.20 15.79 -6.13
CA THR A 251 8.04 15.58 -4.93
C THR A 251 9.25 14.68 -5.17
N GLY A 252 9.35 14.00 -6.31
CA GLY A 252 10.42 13.03 -6.57
C GLY A 252 11.84 13.61 -6.47
N PHE A 253 11.99 14.93 -6.62
CA PHE A 253 13.28 15.61 -6.54
C PHE A 253 13.88 15.67 -5.12
N ILE A 254 13.06 15.51 -4.07
CA ILE A 254 13.53 15.44 -2.66
C ILE A 254 13.81 14.00 -2.21
N TRP A 255 13.53 12.98 -3.03
CA TRP A 255 13.69 11.59 -2.66
C TRP A 255 15.08 11.09 -3.05
N HIS A 256 15.73 10.38 -2.13
CA HIS A 256 17.03 9.78 -2.40
C HIS A 256 16.91 8.54 -3.30
N ILE A 257 17.96 8.24 -4.07
CA ILE A 257 17.96 7.15 -5.06
C ILE A 257 17.50 5.81 -4.46
N GLY A 258 18.00 5.45 -3.27
CA GLY A 258 17.57 4.24 -2.57
C GLY A 258 16.05 4.18 -2.30
N LEU A 259 15.42 5.32 -1.97
CA LEU A 259 13.97 5.39 -1.77
C LEU A 259 13.21 5.20 -3.09
N LEU A 260 13.77 5.70 -4.19
CA LEU A 260 13.17 5.51 -5.51
C LEU A 260 13.14 4.01 -5.87
N PHE A 261 14.21 3.26 -5.63
CA PHE A 261 14.21 1.81 -5.82
C PHE A 261 13.20 1.08 -4.93
N TYR A 262 13.10 1.48 -3.66
CA TYR A 262 12.03 1.00 -2.78
C TYR A 262 10.65 1.26 -3.39
N MET A 263 10.39 2.47 -3.90
CA MET A 263 9.09 2.84 -4.47
C MET A 263 8.78 2.07 -5.76
N VAL A 264 9.78 1.79 -6.59
CA VAL A 264 9.65 0.91 -7.76
C VAL A 264 9.26 -0.50 -7.34
N ALA A 265 10.01 -1.12 -6.41
CA ALA A 265 9.71 -2.46 -5.90
C ALA A 265 8.31 -2.52 -5.26
N ASN A 266 7.94 -1.48 -4.50
CA ASN A 266 6.65 -1.36 -3.86
C ASN A 266 5.49 -1.32 -4.87
N ASN A 267 5.63 -0.54 -5.95
CA ASN A 267 4.63 -0.48 -7.02
C ASN A 267 4.52 -1.80 -7.79
N LEU A 268 5.66 -2.42 -8.09
CA LEU A 268 5.72 -3.73 -8.75
C LEU A 268 4.98 -4.79 -7.93
N TRP A 269 5.30 -4.89 -6.64
CA TRP A 269 4.62 -5.81 -5.74
C TRP A 269 3.12 -5.52 -5.68
N THR A 270 2.73 -4.26 -5.50
CA THR A 270 1.32 -3.84 -5.38
C THR A 270 0.52 -4.24 -6.62
N PHE A 271 1.11 -4.14 -7.80
CA PHE A 271 0.45 -4.50 -9.06
C PHE A 271 0.08 -6.00 -9.09
N PHE A 272 1.05 -6.87 -8.82
CA PHE A 272 0.81 -8.31 -8.80
C PHE A 272 -0.08 -8.73 -7.63
N GLN A 273 0.15 -8.15 -6.45
CA GLN A 273 -0.65 -8.39 -5.27
C GLN A 273 -2.11 -8.06 -5.51
N ASN A 274 -2.41 -6.85 -5.99
CA ASN A 274 -3.78 -6.43 -6.25
C ASN A 274 -4.44 -7.33 -7.28
N ARG A 275 -3.74 -7.67 -8.38
CA ARG A 275 -4.30 -8.54 -9.41
C ARG A 275 -4.63 -9.93 -8.88
N TYR A 276 -3.75 -10.52 -8.07
CA TYR A 276 -3.99 -11.80 -7.41
C TYR A 276 -5.15 -11.72 -6.41
N ILE A 277 -5.12 -10.76 -5.48
CA ILE A 277 -6.14 -10.65 -4.42
C ILE A 277 -7.50 -10.32 -5.03
N PHE A 278 -7.58 -9.41 -5.99
CA PHE A 278 -8.82 -9.06 -6.67
C PHE A 278 -9.45 -10.28 -7.35
N SER A 279 -8.68 -11.01 -8.14
CA SER A 279 -9.15 -12.25 -8.77
C SER A 279 -9.63 -13.27 -7.74
N LYS A 280 -8.89 -13.44 -6.64
CA LYS A 280 -9.29 -14.36 -5.57
C LYS A 280 -10.60 -13.95 -4.91
N LEU A 281 -10.78 -12.67 -4.59
CA LEU A 281 -11.99 -12.15 -3.96
C LEU A 281 -13.21 -12.27 -4.89
N ASP A 282 -13.05 -11.99 -6.18
CA ASP A 282 -14.13 -12.10 -7.15
C ASP A 282 -14.57 -13.57 -7.30
N ARG A 283 -13.62 -14.52 -7.32
CA ARG A 283 -13.92 -15.96 -7.32
C ARG A 283 -14.62 -16.44 -6.04
N GLU A 284 -14.19 -15.96 -4.87
CA GLU A 284 -14.84 -16.26 -3.58
C GLU A 284 -16.30 -15.80 -3.59
N GLU A 285 -16.55 -14.59 -4.08
CA GLU A 285 -17.89 -13.99 -4.15
C GLU A 285 -18.81 -14.71 -5.16
N GLU A 286 -18.30 -15.07 -6.35
CA GLU A 286 -19.05 -15.87 -7.33
C GLU A 286 -19.42 -17.26 -6.81
N ALA A 287 -18.51 -17.90 -6.05
CA ALA A 287 -18.79 -19.18 -5.41
C ALA A 287 -19.89 -19.05 -4.33
N GLU A 288 -19.86 -17.99 -3.52
CA GLU A 288 -20.94 -17.68 -2.56
C GLU A 288 -22.29 -17.49 -3.27
N GLU A 289 -22.33 -16.71 -4.35
CA GLU A 289 -23.55 -16.47 -5.15
C GLU A 289 -24.08 -17.75 -5.80
N ALA A 290 -23.19 -18.59 -6.34
CA ALA A 290 -23.56 -19.88 -6.91
C ALA A 290 -24.15 -20.83 -5.86
N ALA A 291 -23.52 -20.92 -4.68
CA ALA A 291 -24.02 -21.73 -3.56
C ALA A 291 -25.40 -21.26 -3.08
N ILE A 292 -25.62 -19.94 -2.97
CA ILE A 292 -26.94 -19.37 -2.63
C ILE A 292 -27.98 -19.72 -3.70
N ARG A 293 -27.62 -19.64 -4.99
CA ARG A 293 -28.51 -19.98 -6.10
C ARG A 293 -28.86 -21.47 -6.10
N GLU A 294 -27.91 -22.34 -5.82
CA GLU A 294 -28.13 -23.79 -5.70
C GLU A 294 -29.00 -24.13 -4.49
N ALA A 295 -28.73 -23.55 -3.32
CA ALA A 295 -29.55 -23.72 -2.13
C ALA A 295 -31.01 -23.28 -2.37
N LYS A 296 -31.23 -22.19 -3.10
CA LYS A 296 -32.57 -21.74 -3.53
C LYS A 296 -33.22 -22.68 -4.53
N ARG A 297 -32.46 -23.29 -5.44
CA ARG A 297 -32.99 -24.31 -6.38
C ARG A 297 -33.35 -25.62 -5.66
N ALA A 298 -32.55 -26.03 -4.68
CA ALA A 298 -32.79 -27.23 -3.88
C ALA A 298 -34.01 -27.08 -2.96
N THR A 299 -34.29 -25.87 -2.46
CA THR A 299 -35.47 -25.57 -1.64
C THR A 299 -36.69 -25.11 -2.46
N ALA A 300 -36.56 -24.98 -3.79
CA ALA A 300 -37.68 -24.61 -4.66
C ALA A 300 -38.71 -25.76 -4.73
N PRO A 301 -40.01 -25.49 -4.54
CA PRO A 301 -41.05 -26.50 -4.72
C PRO A 301 -41.02 -27.06 -6.15
N LYS A 302 -41.18 -28.37 -6.32
CA LYS A 302 -41.28 -28.98 -7.67
C LYS A 302 -42.40 -28.28 -8.46
N PRO A 303 -42.18 -27.93 -9.75
CA PRO A 303 -43.22 -27.34 -10.59
C PRO A 303 -44.48 -28.21 -10.54
N GLY A 304 -45.60 -27.64 -10.08
CA GLY A 304 -46.89 -28.33 -9.96
C GLY A 304 -47.40 -28.60 -8.54
N VAL A 305 -46.63 -28.33 -7.48
CA VAL A 305 -47.13 -28.49 -6.10
C VAL A 305 -47.77 -27.19 -5.61
N LYS A 306 -49.12 -27.18 -5.48
CA LYS A 306 -49.85 -26.06 -4.87
C LYS A 306 -49.32 -25.80 -3.44
N PRO A 307 -49.12 -24.54 -3.02
CA PRO A 307 -48.75 -24.23 -1.65
C PRO A 307 -49.84 -24.77 -0.70
N ASN A 308 -49.45 -25.69 0.19
CA ASN A 308 -50.37 -26.20 1.21
C ASN A 308 -50.57 -25.10 2.26
N ASN A 309 -51.62 -24.30 2.12
CA ASN A 309 -51.95 -23.22 3.04
C ASN A 309 -52.66 -23.81 4.27
N PRO A 310 -52.02 -23.89 5.46
CA PRO A 310 -52.62 -24.53 6.64
C PRO A 310 -53.83 -23.74 7.18
N LYS A 311 -53.97 -22.46 6.81
CA LYS A 311 -55.03 -21.57 7.32
C LYS A 311 -56.42 -21.80 6.72
N LYS A 312 -56.59 -22.68 5.72
CA LYS A 312 -57.91 -22.95 5.11
C LYS A 312 -58.62 -24.21 5.60
N ARG A 313 -58.02 -24.98 6.52
CA ARG A 313 -58.58 -26.27 6.97
C ARG A 313 -59.44 -26.22 8.24
N GLY A 314 -59.58 -25.06 8.90
CA GLY A 314 -60.28 -24.92 10.19
C GLY A 314 -61.69 -24.30 10.15
N LYS A 315 -62.32 -24.14 8.98
CA LYS A 315 -63.72 -23.65 8.88
C LYS A 315 -64.56 -24.61 8.04
N ARG A 316 -64.88 -25.78 8.59
CA ARG A 316 -66.03 -26.63 8.23
C ARG A 316 -66.05 -27.78 9.24
N GLY A 317 -67.09 -27.79 10.06
CA GLY A 317 -67.29 -28.64 11.23
C GLY A 317 -68.04 -27.84 12.26
#